data_AF-A0A0J8D9R6-F1
#
_entry.id   AF-A0A0J8D9R6-F1
#
_cell.length_a   1.000
_cell.length_b   1.000
_cell.length_c   1.000
_cell.angle_alpha   90.00
_cell.angle_beta   90.00
_cell.angle_gamma   90.00
#
_symmetry.space_group_name_H-M   'P 1'
#
loop_
_entity.id
_entity.type
_entity.pdbx_description
1 polymer ?
#
loop_
_entity_poly.entity_id
_entity_poly.type
_entity_poly.pdbx_seq_one_letter_code
_entity_poly.pdbx_strand_id
1 'polypeptide(L)'
;MKSYKVDGYKFVVLPIIIMLVIIINVFLLFKDTYMYINILNIGIDIVLLFVYFRLFIYDINIDNKEINLKRLFSKKKVLISEIKSLRQGGILSLLRTERGRFFLITSKKDREVIRELFKDL
;
A
#
# COMPACT_ATOMS: atom_id res chain seq x y z
N MET A 1 19.66 -0.25 -13.57
CA MET A 1 18.76 -0.40 -12.41
C MET A 1 17.71 0.70 -12.47
N LYS A 2 16.45 0.36 -12.73
CA LYS A 2 15.34 1.32 -12.74
C LYS A 2 14.59 1.19 -11.41
N SER A 3 14.33 2.30 -10.72
CA SER A 3 13.64 2.27 -9.43
C SER A 3 12.51 3.29 -9.35
N TYR A 4 11.48 2.96 -8.59
CA TYR A 4 10.40 3.86 -8.24
C TYR A 4 10.09 3.73 -6.75
N LYS A 5 10.09 4.87 -6.08
CA LYS A 5 9.72 4.99 -4.68
C LYS A 5 8.46 5.84 -4.59
N VAL A 6 7.42 5.29 -3.95
CA VAL A 6 6.22 6.03 -3.60
C VAL A 6 6.62 7.17 -2.68
N ASP A 7 6.05 8.34 -2.93
CA ASP A 7 6.18 9.49 -2.05
C ASP A 7 5.75 9.09 -0.62
N GLY A 8 6.66 9.26 0.34
CA GLY A 8 6.45 8.87 1.73
C GLY A 8 5.19 9.51 2.31
N TYR A 9 4.89 10.77 1.95
CA TYR A 9 3.69 11.44 2.40
C TYR A 9 2.43 10.71 1.92
N LYS A 10 2.35 10.35 0.64
CA LYS A 10 1.20 9.63 0.08
C LYS A 10 1.01 8.26 0.73
N PHE A 11 2.11 7.58 1.08
CA PHE A 11 2.05 6.27 1.73
C PHE A 11 1.59 6.35 3.20
N VAL A 12 1.85 7.46 3.89
CA VAL A 12 1.58 7.60 5.34
C VAL A 12 0.26 8.33 5.64
N VAL A 13 -0.29 9.10 4.69
CA VAL A 13 -1.56 9.83 4.86
C VAL A 13 -2.71 8.93 5.29
N LEU A 14 -2.94 7.80 4.60
CA LEU A 14 -4.05 6.90 4.96
C LEU A 14 -3.86 6.31 6.37
N PRO A 15 -2.69 5.78 6.75
CA PRO A 15 -2.43 5.39 8.13
C PRO A 15 -2.67 6.49 9.17
N ILE A 16 -2.24 7.73 8.89
CA ILE A 16 -2.44 8.87 9.79
C ILE A 16 -3.94 9.15 9.99
N ILE A 17 -4.74 9.13 8.92
CA ILE A 17 -6.18 9.38 9.00
C ILE A 17 -6.85 8.31 9.88
N ILE A 18 -6.51 7.04 9.69
CA ILE A 18 -7.09 5.95 10.50
C ILE A 18 -6.66 6.11 11.97
N MET A 19 -5.39 6.44 12.23
CA MET A 19 -4.91 6.72 13.59
C MET A 19 -5.66 7.89 14.25
N LEU A 20 -5.93 8.96 13.50
CA LEU A 20 -6.72 10.10 13.98
C LEU A 20 -8.15 9.69 14.33
N VAL A 21 -8.80 8.88 13.49
CA VAL A 21 -10.14 8.35 13.77
C VAL A 21 -10.14 7.49 15.04
N ILE A 22 -9.15 6.61 15.21
CA ILE A 22 -8.98 5.81 16.43
C ILE A 22 -8.85 6.72 17.66
N ILE A 23 -7.97 7.74 17.61
CA ILE A 23 -7.76 8.67 18.72
C ILE A 23 -9.05 9.42 19.06
N ILE A 24 -9.74 9.96 18.05
CA ILE A 24 -11.01 10.67 18.25
C ILE A 24 -12.06 9.75 18.90
N ASN A 25 -12.18 8.51 18.41
CA ASN A 25 -13.10 7.52 18.98
C ASN A 25 -12.74 7.20 20.43
N VAL A 26 -11.46 7.05 20.75
CA VAL A 26 -11.01 6.81 22.14
C VAL A 26 -11.34 8.00 23.04
N PHE A 27 -11.10 9.24 22.61
CA PHE A 27 -11.30 10.43 23.44
C PHE A 27 -12.76 10.86 23.58
N LEU A 28 -13.56 10.80 22.51
CA LEU A 28 -14.95 11.28 22.52
C LEU A 28 -15.95 10.20 22.94
N LEU A 29 -15.79 8.96 22.48
CA LEU A 29 -16.84 7.93 22.63
C LEU A 29 -16.74 7.14 23.94
N PHE A 30 -15.61 7.17 24.64
CA PHE A 30 -15.51 6.57 25.97
C PHE A 30 -16.29 7.31 27.07
N LYS A 31 -16.82 8.50 26.78
CA LYS A 31 -17.64 9.25 27.73
C LYS A 31 -19.14 8.93 27.64
N ASP A 32 -19.69 8.69 26.44
CA ASP A 32 -21.14 8.71 26.21
C ASP A 32 -21.71 7.54 25.39
N THR A 33 -20.92 6.53 25.00
CA THR A 33 -21.37 5.44 24.11
C THR A 33 -21.11 4.05 24.67
N TYR A 34 -21.80 3.04 24.12
CA TYR A 34 -21.61 1.63 24.47
C TYR A 34 -20.16 1.17 24.22
N MET A 35 -19.42 0.95 25.32
CA MET A 35 -17.99 0.59 25.32
C MET A 35 -17.66 -0.58 24.37
N TYR A 36 -18.54 -1.57 24.25
CA TYR A 36 -18.31 -2.72 23.37
C TYR A 36 -18.29 -2.37 21.87
N ILE A 37 -19.11 -1.41 21.43
CA ILE A 37 -19.14 -0.95 20.03
C ILE A 37 -17.85 -0.20 19.69
N ASN A 38 -17.36 0.63 20.62
CA ASN A 38 -16.12 1.38 20.44
C ASN A 38 -14.91 0.45 20.33
N ILE A 39 -14.84 -0.58 21.17
CA ILE A 39 -13.78 -1.61 21.10
C ILE A 39 -13.80 -2.31 19.74
N LEU A 40 -14.98 -2.68 19.24
CA LEU A 40 -15.13 -3.33 17.94
C LEU A 40 -14.67 -2.43 16.78
N ASN A 41 -15.06 -1.16 16.78
CA ASN A 41 -14.63 -0.19 15.76
C ASN A 41 -13.12 0.00 15.75
N ILE A 42 -12.50 0.21 16.92
CA ILE A 42 -11.04 0.33 17.05
C ILE A 42 -10.35 -0.94 16.55
N GLY A 43 -10.89 -2.12 16.88
CA GLY A 43 -10.39 -3.39 16.39
C GLY A 43 -10.37 -3.48 14.87
N ILE A 44 -11.48 -3.08 14.21
CA ILE A 44 -11.58 -3.05 12.75
C ILE A 44 -10.54 -2.08 12.15
N ASP A 45 -10.40 -0.89 12.72
CA ASP A 45 -9.46 0.13 12.24
C ASP A 45 -8.00 -0.35 12.32
N ILE A 46 -7.63 -1.03 13.41
CA ILE A 46 -6.30 -1.65 13.58
C ILE A 46 -6.08 -2.75 12.54
N VAL A 47 -7.09 -3.60 12.30
CA VAL A 47 -7.01 -4.65 11.27
C VAL A 47 -6.82 -4.03 9.88
N LEU A 48 -7.53 -2.95 9.56
CA LEU A 48 -7.38 -2.22 8.30
C LEU A 48 -5.95 -1.65 8.14
N LEU A 49 -5.39 -1.05 9.19
CA LEU A 49 -4.00 -0.59 9.20
C LEU A 49 -3.02 -1.73 8.94
N PHE A 50 -3.22 -2.88 9.59
CA PHE A 50 -2.34 -4.03 9.41
C PHE A 50 -2.40 -4.58 7.98
N VAL A 51 -3.61 -4.70 7.42
CA VAL A 51 -3.83 -5.10 6.02
C VAL A 51 -3.15 -4.13 5.07
N TYR A 52 -3.26 -2.82 5.33
CA TYR A 52 -2.62 -1.78 4.53
C TYR A 52 -1.10 -1.99 4.45
N PHE A 53 -0.41 -2.08 5.60
CA PHE A 53 1.05 -2.24 5.63
C PHE A 53 1.54 -3.56 5.03
N ARG A 54 0.69 -4.59 5.03
CA ARG A 54 1.00 -5.90 4.44
C ARG A 54 0.80 -5.95 2.93
N LEU A 55 -0.16 -5.20 2.38
CA LEU A 55 -0.53 -5.27 0.96
C LEU A 55 0.17 -4.21 0.11
N PHE A 56 0.39 -3.02 0.66
CA PHE A 56 0.91 -1.89 -0.09
C PHE A 56 2.44 -1.85 -0.11
N ILE A 57 2.96 -1.57 -1.31
CA ILE A 57 4.37 -1.41 -1.60
C ILE A 57 4.69 0.09 -1.65
N TYR A 58 5.84 0.44 -1.09
CA TYR A 58 6.35 1.81 -1.16
C TYR A 58 7.60 1.94 -2.05
N ASP A 59 8.27 0.84 -2.41
CA ASP A 59 9.49 0.88 -3.24
C ASP A 59 9.54 -0.32 -4.18
N ILE A 60 9.78 -0.05 -5.46
CA ILE A 60 9.99 -1.00 -6.55
C ILE A 60 11.37 -0.75 -7.11
N ASN A 61 12.21 -1.78 -7.12
CA ASN A 61 13.48 -1.75 -7.83
C ASN A 61 13.55 -2.88 -8.86
N ILE A 62 13.82 -2.53 -10.11
CA ILE A 62 13.91 -3.46 -11.24
C ILE A 62 15.38 -3.59 -11.65
N ASP A 63 15.89 -4.80 -11.47
CA ASP A 63 17.15 -5.29 -12.01
C ASP A 63 16.90 -6.21 -13.21
N ASN A 64 17.96 -6.55 -13.95
CA ASN A 64 17.88 -7.19 -15.27
C ASN A 64 16.90 -8.36 -15.41
N LYS A 65 16.68 -9.17 -14.35
CA LYS A 65 15.74 -10.30 -14.37
C LYS A 65 14.71 -10.26 -13.24
N GLU A 66 14.82 -9.30 -12.32
CA GLU A 66 14.18 -9.39 -11.01
C GLU A 66 13.61 -8.05 -10.57
N ILE A 67 12.42 -8.11 -9.98
CA ILE A 67 11.73 -6.99 -9.35
C ILE A 67 11.74 -7.20 -7.84
N ASN A 68 12.37 -6.26 -7.15
CA ASN A 68 12.36 -6.15 -5.70
C ASN A 68 11.22 -5.23 -5.26
N LEU A 69 10.25 -5.81 -4.57
CA LEU A 69 9.05 -5.15 -4.08
C LEU A 69 9.14 -4.98 -2.57
N LYS A 70 9.29 -3.75 -2.07
CA LYS A 70 9.37 -3.48 -0.63
C LYS A 70 8.07 -2.90 -0.08
N ARG A 71 7.62 -3.53 0.99
CA ARG A 71 6.53 -3.11 1.88
C ARG A 71 7.13 -2.63 3.19
N LEU A 72 6.33 -2.00 4.04
CA LEU A 72 6.82 -1.41 5.29
C LEU A 72 7.61 -2.42 6.15
N PHE A 73 7.09 -3.64 6.29
CA PHE A 73 7.68 -4.68 7.15
C PHE A 73 8.21 -5.90 6.40
N SER A 74 8.17 -5.91 5.06
CA SER A 74 8.62 -7.07 4.29
C SER A 74 9.16 -6.69 2.93
N LYS A 75 10.02 -7.55 2.38
CA LYS A 75 10.52 -7.44 1.01
C LYS A 75 10.16 -8.71 0.27
N LYS A 76 9.73 -8.58 -0.98
CA LYS A 76 9.41 -9.71 -1.85
C LYS A 76 10.12 -9.56 -3.18
N LYS A 77 10.70 -10.65 -3.65
CA LYS A 77 11.41 -10.72 -4.92
C LYS A 77 10.61 -11.54 -5.91
N VAL A 78 10.44 -11.00 -7.11
CA VAL A 78 9.63 -11.58 -8.20
C VAL A 78 10.44 -11.52 -9.48
N LEU A 79 10.41 -12.57 -10.29
CA LEU A 79 11.06 -12.55 -11.60
C LEU A 79 10.20 -11.76 -12.59
N ILE A 80 10.83 -11.07 -13.55
CA ILE A 80 10.08 -10.33 -14.59
C ILE A 80 9.13 -11.26 -15.36
N SER A 81 9.58 -12.49 -15.64
CA SER A 81 8.78 -13.52 -16.31
C SER A 81 7.51 -13.93 -15.55
N GLU A 82 7.42 -13.66 -14.25
CA GLU A 82 6.26 -13.99 -13.42
C GLU A 82 5.20 -12.86 -13.41
N ILE A 83 5.43 -11.75 -14.12
CA ILE A 83 4.49 -10.63 -14.22
C ILE A 83 3.32 -11.01 -15.13
N LYS A 84 2.11 -10.98 -14.60
CA LYS A 84 0.89 -11.26 -15.37
C LYS A 84 0.24 -10.01 -15.94
N SER A 85 0.20 -8.93 -15.16
CA SER A 85 -0.42 -7.67 -15.59
C SER A 85 -0.11 -6.51 -14.65
N LEU A 86 -0.15 -5.30 -15.19
CA LEU A 86 -0.11 -4.05 -14.46
C LEU A 86 -1.40 -3.26 -14.77
N ARG A 87 -2.28 -3.10 -13.77
CA ARG A 87 -3.50 -2.29 -13.87
C ARG A 87 -3.31 -0.97 -13.15
N GLN A 88 -3.35 0.14 -13.86
CA GLN A 88 -3.19 1.48 -13.28
C GLN A 88 -4.56 2.16 -13.14
N GLY A 89 -4.96 2.45 -11.89
CA GLY A 89 -6.15 3.22 -11.57
C GLY A 89 -5.84 4.71 -11.33
N GLY A 90 -6.81 5.46 -10.80
CA GLY A 90 -6.62 6.89 -10.48
C GLY A 90 -5.64 7.14 -9.33
N ILE A 91 -5.85 6.43 -8.23
CA ILE A 91 -5.14 6.58 -6.95
C ILE A 91 -4.33 5.30 -6.61
N LEU A 92 -4.62 4.21 -7.31
CA LEU A 92 -4.14 2.87 -7.00
C LEU A 92 -3.67 2.16 -8.26
N SER A 93 -2.44 1.66 -8.25
CA SER A 93 -1.93 0.73 -9.25
C SER A 93 -1.78 -0.67 -8.64
N LEU A 94 -2.12 -1.68 -9.44
CA LEU A 94 -2.06 -3.08 -9.07
C LEU A 94 -1.11 -3.82 -10.02
N LEU A 95 -0.04 -4.37 -9.46
CA LEU A 95 0.84 -5.34 -10.12
C LEU A 95 0.38 -6.76 -9.75
N ARG A 96 0.02 -7.56 -10.75
CA ARG A 96 -0.31 -8.98 -10.59
C ARG A 96 0.84 -9.83 -11.08
N THR A 97 1.22 -10.79 -10.25
CA THR A 97 2.29 -11.74 -10.51
C THR A 97 1.80 -13.16 -10.21
N GLU A 98 2.53 -14.19 -10.61
CA GLU A 98 2.28 -15.55 -10.16
C GLU A 98 2.33 -15.69 -8.63
N ARG A 99 3.22 -14.95 -7.98
CA ARG A 99 3.43 -14.99 -6.53
C ARG A 99 2.43 -14.14 -5.73
N GLY A 100 1.52 -13.43 -6.38
CA GLY A 100 0.46 -12.66 -5.72
C GLY A 100 0.21 -11.26 -6.30
N ARG A 101 -0.54 -10.48 -5.52
CA ARG A 101 -1.02 -9.14 -5.87
C ARG A 101 -0.31 -8.08 -5.03
N PHE A 102 0.02 -6.98 -5.69
CA PHE A 102 0.89 -5.95 -5.15
C PHE A 102 0.32 -4.57 -5.46
N PHE A 103 -0.01 -3.81 -4.41
CA PHE A 103 -0.71 -2.54 -4.53
C PHE A 103 0.24 -1.37 -4.32
N LEU A 104 0.07 -0.32 -5.12
CA LEU A 104 0.82 0.92 -5.01
C LEU A 104 -0.15 2.09 -5.00
N ILE A 105 0.04 3.01 -4.07
CA ILE A 105 -0.60 4.32 -4.14
C ILE A 105 0.11 5.12 -5.23
N THR A 106 -0.66 5.61 -6.19
CA THR A 106 -0.13 6.30 -7.36
C THR A 106 -0.90 7.57 -7.63
N SER A 107 -0.18 8.63 -8.00
CA SER A 107 -0.73 9.86 -8.58
C SER A 107 -0.62 9.82 -10.10
N LYS A 108 -1.18 10.85 -10.79
CA LYS A 108 -1.08 10.97 -12.25
C LYS A 108 0.38 10.87 -12.74
N LYS A 109 1.30 11.59 -12.10
CA LYS A 109 2.74 11.58 -12.41
C LYS A 109 3.38 10.21 -12.16
N ASP A 110 3.04 9.58 -11.04
CA ASP A 110 3.60 8.27 -10.66
C ASP A 110 3.24 7.18 -11.68
N ARG A 111 2.05 7.26 -12.29
CA ARG A 111 1.62 6.28 -13.31
C ARG A 111 2.45 6.35 -14.57
N GLU A 112 2.90 7.53 -14.97
CA GLU A 112 3.79 7.70 -16.12
C GLU A 112 5.14 7.06 -15.84
N VAL A 113 5.73 7.34 -14.67
CA VAL A 113 7.00 6.72 -14.23
C VAL A 113 6.88 5.20 -14.14
N ILE A 114 5.81 4.69 -13.53
CA ILE A 114 5.58 3.24 -13.46
C ILE A 114 5.35 2.67 -14.87
N ARG A 115 4.63 3.36 -15.75
CA ARG A 115 4.44 2.88 -17.12
C ARG A 115 5.78 2.77 -17.84
N GLU A 116 6.67 3.74 -17.70
CA GLU A 116 8.01 3.71 -18.30
C GLU A 116 8.91 2.60 -17.71
N LEU A 117 8.78 2.33 -16.41
CA LEU A 117 9.48 1.23 -15.74
C LEU A 117 9.13 -0.14 -16.32
N PHE A 118 7.87 -0.33 -16.71
CA PHE A 118 7.35 -1.60 -17.20
C PHE A 118 7.15 -1.64 -18.72
N LYS A 119 7.48 -0.56 -19.46
CA LYS A 119 7.29 -0.48 -20.92
C LYS A 119 8.21 -1.42 -21.70
N ASP A 120 9.38 -1.73 -21.12
CA ASP A 120 10.44 -2.52 -21.75
C ASP A 120 10.53 -3.95 -21.19
N LEU A 121 9.49 -4.41 -20.48
CA LEU A 121 9.38 -5.74 -19.85
C LEU A 121 8.39 -6.63 -20.60
#